data_AF-A0A949U468-F1
#
_entry.id   AF-A0A949U468-F1
#
_cell.length_a   1.000
_cell.length_b   1.000
_cell.length_c   1.000
_cell.angle_alpha   90.00
_cell.angle_beta   90.00
_cell.angle_gamma   90.00
#
_symmetry.space_group_name_H-M   'P 1'
#
loop_
_entity.id
_entity.type
_entity.pdbx_description
1 polymer ?
#
loop_
_entity_poly.entity_id
_entity_poly.type
_entity_poly.pdbx_seq_one_letter_code
_entity_poly.pdbx_strand_id
1 'polypeptide(L)'
;LYVKHVKPDGVIVFQATNRFIDLLPVVKRLASEFGMEAVVVSDSPDGDSGFEYWYSATDQVIVTRDRKLLAAPGMADVSDEIADRPDLPTFTDAHHNLLRILKRR
;
A
#
# COMPACT_ATOMS: atom_id res chain seq x y z
N LEU A 1 -4.21 -18.67 -1.88
CA LEU A 1 -3.92 -17.29 -2.38
C LEU A 1 -5.23 -16.55 -2.58
N TYR A 2 -5.41 -15.43 -1.89
CA TYR A 2 -6.67 -14.68 -1.90
C TYR A 2 -7.05 -14.15 -3.29
N VAL A 3 -6.06 -13.76 -4.10
CA VAL A 3 -6.24 -13.26 -5.48
C VAL A 3 -7.08 -14.15 -6.39
N LYS A 4 -7.15 -15.47 -6.13
CA LYS A 4 -7.97 -16.42 -6.90
C LYS A 4 -9.49 -16.19 -6.74
N HIS A 5 -9.91 -15.49 -5.70
CA HIS A 5 -11.30 -15.17 -5.40
C HIS A 5 -11.67 -13.74 -5.83
N VAL A 6 -10.72 -12.99 -6.38
CA VAL A 6 -10.92 -11.60 -6.82
C VAL A 6 -11.30 -11.61 -8.30
N LYS A 7 -12.36 -10.88 -8.66
CA LYS A 7 -12.76 -10.71 -10.06
C LYS A 7 -11.63 -10.03 -10.87
N PRO A 8 -11.62 -10.13 -12.21
CA PRO A 8 -10.62 -9.45 -13.03
C PRO A 8 -10.50 -7.94 -12.78
N ASP A 9 -11.62 -7.29 -12.50
CA ASP A 9 -11.79 -5.87 -12.17
C ASP A 9 -11.84 -5.61 -10.64
N GLY A 10 -11.61 -6.65 -9.84
CA GLY A 10 -11.70 -6.55 -8.39
C GLY A 10 -10.54 -5.77 -7.77
N VAL A 11 -10.78 -5.25 -6.58
CA VAL A 11 -9.83 -4.44 -5.82
C VAL A 11 -9.62 -5.09 -4.45
N ILE A 12 -8.36 -5.12 -4.02
CA ILE A 12 -7.99 -5.44 -2.63
C ILE A 12 -7.48 -4.13 -2.02
N VAL A 13 -7.99 -3.78 -0.84
CA VAL A 13 -7.51 -2.62 -0.08
C VAL A 13 -6.84 -3.12 1.19
N PHE A 14 -5.58 -2.74 1.37
CA PHE A 14 -4.82 -3.02 2.59
C PHE A 14 -4.76 -1.75 3.43
N GLN A 15 -5.20 -1.84 4.69
CA GLN A 15 -4.85 -0.85 5.69
C GLN A 15 -3.38 -1.08 6.09
N ALA A 16 -2.49 -0.22 5.61
CA ALA A 16 -1.03 -0.36 5.75
C ALA A 16 -0.43 0.60 6.79
N THR A 17 -1.29 1.27 7.56
CA THR A 17 -0.89 2.22 8.60
C THR A 17 -0.05 1.56 9.69
N ASN A 18 1.26 1.83 9.70
CA ASN A 18 2.18 1.35 10.72
C ASN A 18 3.24 2.40 11.08
N ARG A 19 3.52 2.55 12.39
CA ARG A 19 4.47 3.53 12.93
C ARG A 19 5.94 3.12 12.79
N PHE A 20 6.23 1.83 12.63
CA PHE A 20 7.59 1.29 12.73
C PHE A 20 8.09 0.65 11.45
N ILE A 21 7.19 0.02 10.69
CA ILE A 21 7.55 -0.69 9.45
C ILE A 21 6.87 -0.06 8.24
N ASP A 22 7.58 -0.10 7.12
CA ASP A 22 7.14 0.33 5.80
C ASP A 22 6.58 -0.88 5.03
N LEU A 23 5.25 -1.01 5.08
CA LEU A 23 4.53 -2.13 4.45
C LEU A 23 4.31 -1.93 2.95
N LEU A 24 4.38 -0.70 2.46
CA LEU A 24 4.10 -0.34 1.07
C LEU A 24 4.95 -1.15 0.08
N PRO A 25 6.29 -1.22 0.20
CA PRO A 25 7.11 -1.99 -0.75
C PRO A 25 6.85 -3.50 -0.66
N VAL A 26 6.43 -4.01 0.50
CA VAL A 26 6.05 -5.43 0.66
C VAL A 26 4.79 -5.74 -0.15
N VAL A 27 3.77 -4.88 -0.03
CA VAL A 27 2.50 -5.04 -0.76
C VAL A 27 2.73 -4.86 -2.26
N LYS A 28 3.51 -3.85 -2.69
CA LYS A 28 3.85 -3.65 -4.12
C LYS A 28 4.54 -4.88 -4.70
N ARG A 29 5.52 -5.44 -3.99
CA ARG A 29 6.23 -6.65 -4.44
C ARG A 29 5.27 -7.83 -4.60
N LEU A 30 4.45 -8.11 -3.60
CA LEU A 30 3.46 -9.19 -3.65
C LEU A 30 2.45 -8.99 -4.79
N ALA A 31 1.95 -7.77 -4.99
CA ALA A 31 1.04 -7.43 -6.09
C ALA A 31 1.68 -7.75 -7.46
N SER A 32 2.94 -7.34 -7.64
CA SER A 32 3.68 -7.51 -8.89
C SER A 32 3.86 -8.99 -9.26
N GLU A 33 4.12 -9.88 -8.27
CA GLU A 33 4.24 -11.33 -8.48
C GLU A 33 2.93 -11.97 -9.01
N PHE A 34 1.79 -11.30 -8.81
CA PHE A 34 0.47 -11.75 -9.31
C PHE A 34 -0.05 -10.92 -10.50
N GLY A 35 0.82 -10.11 -11.12
CA GLY A 35 0.47 -9.24 -12.26
C GLY A 35 -0.57 -8.18 -11.88
N MET A 36 -0.52 -7.67 -10.65
CA MET A 36 -1.37 -6.59 -10.15
C MET A 36 -0.52 -5.35 -9.92
N GLU A 37 -1.16 -4.18 -9.96
CA GLU A 37 -0.58 -2.89 -9.63
C GLU A 37 -0.99 -2.47 -8.22
N ALA A 38 -0.13 -1.70 -7.55
CA ALA A 38 -0.35 -1.19 -6.21
C ALA A 38 -0.06 0.31 -6.15
N VAL A 39 -1.02 1.08 -5.65
CA VAL A 39 -0.88 2.52 -5.35
C VAL A 39 -1.22 2.77 -3.89
N VAL A 40 -0.70 3.84 -3.31
CA VAL A 40 -1.02 4.24 -1.94
C VAL A 40 -1.89 5.49 -1.94
N VAL A 41 -2.91 5.51 -1.10
CA VAL A 41 -3.68 6.70 -0.75
C VAL A 41 -3.35 7.00 0.71
N SER A 42 -2.71 8.14 0.95
CA SER A 42 -2.32 8.58 2.29
C SER A 42 -3.22 9.73 2.73
N ASP A 43 -3.74 9.63 3.95
CA ASP A 43 -4.49 10.70 4.61
C ASP A 43 -3.72 11.13 5.86
N SER A 44 -3.16 12.34 5.85
CA SER A 44 -2.50 12.95 7.01
C SER A 44 -3.31 14.18 7.40
N PRO A 45 -4.01 14.17 8.54
CA PRO A 45 -4.68 15.37 9.06
C PRO A 45 -3.64 16.44 9.38
N ASP A 46 -3.83 17.65 8.85
CA ASP A 46 -2.93 18.81 9.04
C ASP A 46 -3.07 19.48 10.44
N GLY A 47 -3.97 18.97 11.28
CA GLY A 47 -4.39 19.62 12.51
C GLY A 47 -3.45 19.39 13.70
N ASP A 48 -2.50 20.31 13.90
CA ASP A 48 -1.65 20.36 15.10
C ASP A 48 -2.40 20.83 16.37
N SER A 49 -3.70 21.12 16.27
CA SER A 49 -4.51 21.62 17.39
C SER A 49 -5.96 21.13 17.35
N GLY A 50 -6.60 21.03 18.53
CA GLY A 50 -8.00 20.59 18.63
C GLY A 50 -8.19 19.08 18.59
N PHE A 51 -9.36 18.62 18.14
CA PHE A 51 -9.69 17.19 18.03
C PHE A 51 -8.87 16.47 16.94
N GLU A 52 -8.33 17.22 15.98
CA GLU A 52 -7.55 16.69 14.85
C GLU A 52 -6.21 16.08 15.25
N TYR A 53 -5.65 16.50 16.40
CA TYR A 53 -4.46 15.89 17.02
C TYR A 53 -4.64 14.39 17.31
N TRP A 54 -5.88 13.92 17.50
CA TRP A 54 -6.15 12.50 17.76
C TRP A 54 -6.26 11.66 16.48
N TYR A 55 -6.34 12.29 15.31
CA TYR A 55 -6.37 11.55 14.06
C TYR A 55 -4.96 11.03 13.73
N SER A 56 -4.89 9.72 13.45
CA SER A 56 -3.65 9.10 13.01
C SER A 56 -3.60 9.14 11.49
N ALA A 57 -2.43 9.51 10.95
CA ALA A 57 -2.19 9.37 9.51
C ALA A 57 -2.50 7.93 9.08
N THR A 58 -3.20 7.77 7.96
CA THR A 58 -3.52 6.45 7.43
C THR A 58 -2.96 6.24 6.03
N ASP A 59 -2.43 5.05 5.79
CA ASP A 59 -1.97 4.60 4.48
C ASP A 59 -2.86 3.44 4.00
N GLN A 60 -3.58 3.65 2.90
CA GLN A 60 -4.35 2.60 2.24
C GLN A 60 -3.67 2.19 0.95
N VAL A 61 -3.28 0.92 0.83
CA VAL A 61 -2.71 0.38 -0.41
C VAL A 61 -3.80 -0.29 -1.23
N ILE A 62 -4.07 0.26 -2.41
CA ILE A 62 -5.05 -0.25 -3.37
C ILE A 62 -4.31 -1.17 -4.34
N VAL A 63 -4.78 -2.42 -4.44
CA VAL A 63 -4.18 -3.44 -5.31
C VAL A 63 -5.21 -3.97 -6.30
N THR A 64 -4.96 -3.81 -7.59
CA THR A 64 -5.90 -4.21 -8.65
C THR A 64 -5.20 -4.54 -9.98
N ARG A 65 -5.92 -5.19 -10.90
CA ARG A 65 -5.53 -5.29 -12.32
C ARG A 65 -6.22 -4.24 -13.18
N ASP A 66 -7.20 -3.52 -12.63
CA ASP A 66 -7.97 -2.53 -13.35
C ASP A 66 -7.20 -1.20 -13.47
N ARG A 67 -6.41 -1.09 -14.54
CA ARG A 67 -5.69 0.15 -14.88
C ARG A 67 -6.62 1.33 -15.16
N LYS A 68 -7.87 1.08 -15.59
CA LYS A 68 -8.82 2.16 -15.86
C LYS A 68 -9.30 2.78 -14.55
N LEU A 69 -9.47 1.97 -13.52
CA LEU A 69 -9.76 2.45 -12.17
C LEU A 69 -8.61 3.35 -11.66
N LEU A 70 -7.36 2.89 -11.78
CA LEU A 70 -6.19 3.66 -11.32
C LEU A 70 -6.00 4.97 -12.10
N ALA A 71 -6.31 4.97 -13.40
CA ALA A 71 -6.21 6.15 -14.25
C ALA A 71 -7.46 7.08 -14.19
N ALA A 72 -8.50 6.72 -13.43
CA ALA A 72 -9.67 7.58 -13.27
C ALA A 72 -9.25 8.87 -12.53
N PRO A 73 -9.73 10.06 -12.93
CA PRO A 73 -9.28 11.33 -12.35
C PRO A 73 -9.32 11.35 -10.82
N GLY A 74 -10.45 10.94 -10.22
CA GLY A 74 -10.60 10.91 -8.77
C GLY A 74 -9.70 9.90 -8.03
N MET A 75 -9.06 8.97 -8.73
CA MET A 75 -8.04 8.08 -8.16
C MET A 75 -6.64 8.62 -8.40
N ALA A 76 -6.34 9.04 -9.64
CA ALA A 76 -5.05 9.59 -10.01
C ALA A 76 -4.68 10.85 -9.21
N ASP A 77 -5.68 11.66 -8.82
CA ASP A 77 -5.47 12.89 -8.04
C ASP A 77 -5.13 12.62 -6.56
N VAL A 78 -5.43 11.42 -6.03
CA VAL A 78 -5.32 11.11 -4.59
C VAL A 78 -4.37 9.97 -4.26
N SER A 79 -3.87 9.27 -5.28
CA SER A 79 -3.00 8.10 -5.10
C SER A 79 -1.59 8.37 -5.61
N ASP A 80 -0.60 7.94 -4.83
CA ASP A 80 0.80 7.98 -5.20
C ASP A 80 1.31 6.60 -5.64
N GLU A 81 2.31 6.60 -6.52
CA GLU A 81 3.06 5.39 -6.84
C GLU A 81 3.91 4.97 -5.63
N ILE A 82 3.83 3.68 -5.27
CA ILE A 82 4.73 3.12 -4.26
C ILE A 82 6.11 2.92 -4.90
N ALA A 83 7.17 3.44 -4.28
CA ALA A 83 8.53 3.27 -4.81
C ALA A 83 8.95 1.78 -4.86
N ASP A 84 9.64 1.38 -5.93
CA ASP A 84 10.21 0.04 -6.02
C ASP A 84 11.39 -0.16 -5.06
N ARG A 85 11.44 -1.36 -4.46
CA ARG A 85 12.53 -1.81 -3.59
C ARG A 85 13.12 -3.13 -4.14
N PRO A 86 13.99 -3.08 -5.15
CA PRO A 86 14.53 -4.28 -5.80
C PRO A 86 15.40 -5.12 -4.86
N ASP A 87 15.94 -4.53 -3.79
CA ASP A 87 16.70 -5.19 -2.72
C ASP A 87 15.82 -5.99 -1.74
N LEU A 88 14.49 -5.79 -1.80
CA LEU A 88 13.54 -6.44 -0.92
C LEU A 88 13.06 -7.77 -1.52
N PRO A 89 13.41 -8.93 -0.92
CA PRO A 89 12.88 -10.21 -1.37
C PRO A 89 11.39 -10.31 -1.08
N THR A 90 10.67 -11.14 -1.85
CA THR A 90 9.25 -11.41 -1.62
C THR A 90 9.03 -12.01 -0.24
N PHE A 91 8.17 -11.38 0.56
CA PHE A 91 7.82 -11.87 1.88
C PHE A 91 6.95 -13.12 1.77
N THR A 92 7.30 -14.16 2.52
CA THR A 92 6.55 -15.41 2.64
C THR A 92 6.56 -15.88 4.09
N ASP A 93 5.78 -16.91 4.41
CA ASP A 93 5.80 -17.51 5.75
C ASP A 93 7.20 -17.99 6.16
N ALA A 94 8.00 -18.49 5.22
CA ALA A 94 9.37 -18.92 5.47
C ALA A 94 10.39 -17.78 5.45
N HIS A 95 10.08 -16.65 4.80
CA HIS A 95 11.00 -15.53 4.58
C HIS A 95 10.32 -14.20 4.91
N HIS A 96 10.41 -13.80 6.19
CA HIS A 96 9.91 -12.52 6.69
C HIS A 96 10.96 -11.88 7.59
N ASN A 97 11.57 -10.77 7.17
CA ASN A 97 12.52 -10.04 7.99
C ASN A 97 12.07 -8.58 8.13
N LEU A 98 11.36 -8.30 9.23
CA LEU A 98 10.81 -6.98 9.52
C LEU A 98 11.89 -5.90 9.67
N LEU A 99 13.13 -6.26 10.03
CA LEU A 99 14.23 -5.29 10.16
C LEU A 99 14.60 -4.64 8.81
N ARG A 100 14.34 -5.33 7.69
CA ARG A 100 14.61 -4.80 6.34
C ARG A 100 13.62 -3.72 5.90
N ILE A 101 12.47 -3.65 6.56
CA ILE A 101 11.38 -2.73 6.26
C ILE A 101 11.12 -1.77 7.41
N LEU A 102 12.08 -1.55 8.31
CA LEU A 102 11.94 -0.48 9.31
C LEU A 102 11.93 0.89 8.63
N LYS A 103 11.00 1.76 9.05
CA LYS A 103 10.99 3.16 8.65
C LYS A 103 12.28 3.83 9.17
N ARG A 104 13.04 4.46 8.28
CA ARG A 104 14.20 5.26 8.67
C ARG A 104 13.69 6.62 9.15
N ARG A 105 14.20 7.07 10.30
CA ARG A 105 13.97 8.45 10.79
C ARG A 105 14.65 9.47 9.88
#